data_AF-A0A1X2Z274-F1
#
_entry.id   AF-A0A1X2Z274-F1
#
_cell.length_a   1.000
_cell.length_b   1.000
_cell.length_c   1.000
_cell.angle_alpha   90.00
_cell.angle_beta   90.00
_cell.angle_gamma   90.00
#
_symmetry.space_group_name_H-M   'P 1'
#
loop_
_entity.id
_entity.type
_entity.pdbx_description
1 polymer ?
#
loop_
_entity_poly.entity_id
_entity_poly.type
_entity_poly.pdbx_seq_one_letter_code
_entity_poly.pdbx_strand_id
1 'polypeptide(L)' 'MNISKPISTASRLRATFTSSAAPERAGKPIHATLSLDPGLHRRLKLAAATRGVTMSELVSSWIESNCPALDDR' A
#
# COMPACT_ATOMS: atom_id res chain seq x y z
N MET A 1 14.95 -34.81 -30.54
CA MET A 1 15.14 -33.35 -30.38
C MET A 1 13.76 -32.70 -30.29
N ASN A 2 13.40 -32.09 -29.16
CA ASN A 2 12.11 -31.40 -28.99
C ASN A 2 12.25 -29.96 -29.48
N ILE A 3 11.59 -29.64 -30.59
CA ILE A 3 11.60 -28.30 -31.20
C ILE A 3 10.55 -27.45 -30.50
N SER A 4 11.00 -26.48 -29.69
CA SER A 4 10.13 -25.52 -29.02
C SER A 4 9.34 -24.70 -30.04
N LYS A 5 8.00 -24.75 -29.96
CA LYS A 5 7.12 -23.95 -30.82
C LYS A 5 7.41 -22.46 -30.63
N PRO A 6 7.47 -21.65 -31.71
CA PRO A 6 7.69 -20.22 -31.58
C PRO A 6 6.51 -19.57 -30.84
N ILE A 7 6.79 -18.82 -29.78
CA ILE A 7 5.79 -18.01 -29.07
C ILE A 7 5.25 -16.99 -30.06
N SER A 8 3.97 -17.11 -30.39
CA SER A 8 3.25 -16.18 -31.27
C SER A 8 3.31 -14.76 -30.71
N THR A 9 3.49 -13.77 -31.59
CA THR A 9 3.42 -12.34 -31.27
C THR A 9 2.14 -11.97 -30.51
N ALA A 10 1.03 -12.68 -30.77
CA ALA A 10 -0.22 -12.54 -30.03
C ALA A 10 -0.11 -12.94 -28.54
N SER A 11 0.70 -13.95 -28.21
CA SER A 11 0.99 -14.31 -26.80
C SER A 11 1.83 -13.25 -26.10
N ARG A 12 2.79 -12.63 -26.80
CA ARG A 12 3.57 -11.50 -26.24
C ARG A 12 2.68 -10.29 -25.97
N LEU A 13 1.80 -9.94 -26.92
CA LEU A 13 0.87 -8.83 -26.76
C LEU A 13 -0.11 -9.07 -25.62
N ARG A 14 -0.67 -10.28 -25.50
CA ARG A 14 -1.55 -10.65 -24.38
C ARG A 14 -0.86 -10.45 -23.02
N ALA A 15 0.39 -10.89 -22.87
CA ALA A 15 1.16 -10.69 -21.64
C ALA A 15 1.32 -9.21 -21.26
N THR A 16 1.58 -8.34 -22.24
CA THR A 16 1.70 -6.89 -22.02
C THR A 16 0.36 -6.26 -21.63
N PHE A 17 -0.75 -6.64 -22.28
CA PHE A 17 -2.08 -6.11 -21.94
C PHE A 17 -2.59 -6.62 -20.58
N THR A 18 -2.31 -7.87 -20.19
CA THR A 18 -2.63 -8.37 -18.84
C THR A 18 -1.74 -7.77 -17.75
N SER A 19 -0.51 -7.34 -18.07
CA SER A 19 0.33 -6.59 -17.13
C SER A 19 -0.22 -5.20 -16.82
N SER A 20 -1.02 -4.62 -17.71
CA SER A 20 -1.66 -3.31 -17.52
C SER A 20 -3.06 -3.40 -16.88
N ALA A 21 -3.61 -4.61 -16.73
CA ALA A 21 -4.93 -4.87 -16.15
C ALA A 21 -4.84 -5.47 -14.73
N ALA A 22 -3.73 -5.27 -14.03
CA ALA A 22 -3.74 -5.39 -12.58
C ALA A 22 -4.50 -4.17 -12.02
N PRO A 23 -5.50 -4.35 -11.15
CA PRO A 23 -6.11 -3.24 -10.44
C PRO A 23 -5.04 -2.66 -9.51
N GLU A 24 -4.28 -1.66 -9.97
CA GLU A 24 -3.21 -1.00 -9.23
C GLU A 24 -3.75 -0.02 -8.17
N ARG A 25 -4.76 -0.45 -7.41
CA ARG A 25 -5.21 0.21 -6.17
C ARG A 25 -5.17 -0.73 -4.96
N ALA A 26 -4.35 -1.77 -5.03
CA ALA A 26 -4.01 -2.61 -3.89
C ALA A 26 -2.50 -2.86 -3.88
N GLY A 27 -1.79 -2.29 -2.91
CA GLY A 27 -0.55 -2.93 -2.43
C GLY A 27 0.78 -2.21 -2.63
N LYS A 28 0.85 -0.91 -2.94
CA LYS A 28 2.09 -0.15 -2.73
C LYS A 28 2.01 0.61 -1.40
N PRO A 29 2.83 0.26 -0.39
CA PRO A 29 2.86 1.03 0.85
C PRO A 29 3.31 2.46 0.53
N ILE A 30 2.46 3.44 0.86
CA ILE A 30 2.79 4.85 0.74
C ILE A 30 3.52 5.24 2.01
N HIS A 31 4.78 5.67 1.88
CA HIS A 31 5.54 6.22 2.98
C HIS A 31 5.17 7.70 3.17
N ALA A 32 4.58 8.04 4.31
CA ALA A 32 4.27 9.40 4.69
C ALA A 32 5.19 9.87 5.82
N THR A 33 5.84 11.03 5.64
CA THR A 33 6.60 11.70 6.69
C THR A 33 5.72 12.77 7.33
N LEU A 34 5.54 12.67 8.64
CA LEU A 34 4.70 13.57 9.44
C LEU A 34 5.53 14.34 10.45
N SER A 35 5.38 15.67 10.44
CA SER A 35 5.96 16.55 11.46
C SER A 35 4.96 16.68 12.61
N LEU A 36 5.37 16.25 13.81
CA LEU A 36 4.54 16.34 15.02
C LEU A 36 5.19 17.30 16.01
N ASP A 37 4.35 17.97 16.79
CA ASP A 37 4.79 18.65 18.01
C ASP A 37 5.52 17.67 18.94
N PRO A 38 6.64 18.06 19.60
CA PRO A 38 7.40 17.18 20.47
C PRO A 38 6.58 16.53 21.59
N GLY A 39 5.61 17.26 22.15
CA GLY A 39 4.70 16.75 23.18
C GLY A 39 3.71 15.73 22.63
N LEU A 40 3.20 15.95 21.42
CA LEU A 40 2.36 14.97 20.73
C LEU A 40 3.14 13.71 20.34
N HIS A 41 4.36 13.86 19.80
CA HIS A 41 5.25 12.75 19.48
C HIS A 41 5.56 11.89 20.71
N ARG A 42 5.84 12.52 21.87
CA ARG A 42 6.08 11.79 23.13
C ARG A 42 4.86 10.98 23.57
N ARG A 43 3.66 11.56 23.51
CA ARG A 43 2.42 10.86 23.86
C ARG A 43 2.14 9.70 22.91
N LEU A 44 2.35 9.90 21.61
CA LEU A 44 2.18 8.85 20.60
C LEU A 44 3.16 7.69 20.84
N LYS A 45 4.43 7.99 21.12
CA LYS A 45 5.44 6.99 21.44
C LYS A 45 5.10 6.18 22.70
N LEU A 46 4.62 6.84 23.75
CA LEU A 46 4.16 6.16 24.96
C LEU A 46 2.94 5.28 24.70
N ALA A 47 1.94 5.78 23.97
CA ALA A 47 0.74 5.01 23.64
C ALA A 47 1.06 3.78 22.79
N ALA A 48 1.99 3.90 21.83
CA ALA A 48 2.50 2.79 21.04
C ALA A 48 3.19 1.74 21.91
N ALA A 49 4.07 2.17 22.83
CA ALA A 49 4.76 1.28 23.76
C ALA A 49 3.80 0.55 24.72
N THR A 50 2.78 1.24 25.25
CA THR A 50 1.78 0.63 26.14
C THR A 50 0.94 -0.44 25.42
N ARG A 51 0.68 -0.25 24.12
CA ARG A 51 -0.11 -1.19 23.32
C ARG A 51 0.73 -2.27 22.63
N GLY A 52 2.06 -2.18 22.71
CA GLY A 52 2.97 -3.12 22.05
C GLY A 52 2.94 -3.04 20.52
N VAL A 53 2.51 -1.90 19.95
CA VAL A 53 2.40 -1.67 18.50
C VAL A 53 3.38 -0.60 18.05
N THR A 54 3.61 -0.51 16.75
CA THR A 54 4.43 0.57 16.18
C THR A 54 3.66 1.89 16.14
N MET A 55 4.38 3.02 16.14
CA MET A 55 3.75 4.34 15.97
C MET A 55 3.00 4.45 14.64
N SER A 56 3.54 3.84 13.57
CA SER A 56 2.92 3.82 12.25
C SER A 56 1.57 3.10 12.25
N GLU A 57 1.45 1.94 12.90
CA GLU A 57 0.16 1.22 13.02
C GLU A 57 -0.88 2.03 13.79
N LEU A 58 -0.46 2.74 14.83
CA LEU A 58 -1.34 3.58 15.62
C LEU A 58 -1.87 4.75 14.78
N VAL A 59 -1.01 5.37 13.97
CA VAL A 59 -1.41 6.44 13.04
C VAL A 59 -2.29 5.89 11.92
N SER A 60 -1.96 4.75 11.32
CA SER A 60 -2.78 4.13 10.26
C SER A 60 -4.18 3.80 10.76
N SER A 61 -4.29 3.14 11.93
CA SER A 61 -5.59 2.82 12.53
C SER A 61 -6.40 4.07 12.87
N TRP A 62 -5.73 5.15 13.31
CA TRP A 62 -6.38 6.43 13.53
C TRP A 62 -6.89 7.05 12.22
N ILE A 63 -6.10 7.02 11.14
CA ILE A 63 -6.51 7.52 9.82
C ILE A 63 -7.70 6.73 9.30
N GLU A 64 -7.67 5.39 9.36
CA GLU A 64 -8.79 4.54 8.93
C GLU A 64 -10.09 4.84 9.68
N SER A 65 -9.99 5.19 10.97
CA SER A 65 -11.15 5.52 11.80
C SER A 65 -11.70 6.93 11.58
N ASN A 66 -10.87 7.88 11.13
CA ASN A 66 -11.21 9.31 11.07
C ASN A 66 -11.33 9.87 9.65
N CYS A 67 -10.73 9.19 8.66
CA CYS A 67 -10.76 9.57 7.25
C CYS A 67 -11.50 8.49 6.48
N PRO A 68 -12.86 8.53 6.44
CA PRO A 68 -13.60 7.60 5.60
C PRO A 68 -13.14 7.76 4.15
N ALA A 69 -13.12 6.65 3.39
CA ALA A 69 -12.85 6.71 1.97
C ALA A 69 -13.82 7.71 1.33
N LEU A 70 -13.29 8.69 0.59
CA LEU A 70 -14.13 9.58 -0.20
C LEU A 70 -14.92 8.70 -1.17
N ASP A 71 -16.24 8.66 -0.98
CA ASP A 71 -17.18 8.09 -1.95
C ASP A 71 -16.98 8.87 -3.26
N ASP A 72 -16.38 8.23 -4.25
CA ASP A 72 -16.15 8.77 -5.60
C ASP A 72 -17.53 8.78 -6.30
N ARG A 73 -18.31 9.83 -6.06
CA ARG A 73 -19.60 10.10 -6.72
C ARG A 73 -19.45 11.12 -7.84
#